data_AF-A0A5J4Q506-F1
#
_entry.id   AF-A0A5J4Q506-F1
#
_cell.length_a   1.000
_cell.length_b   1.000
_cell.length_c   1.000
_cell.angle_alpha   90.00
_cell.angle_beta   90.00
_cell.angle_gamma   90.00
#
_symmetry.space_group_name_H-M   'P 1'
#
loop_
_entity.id
_entity.type
_entity.pdbx_description
1 polymer ?
#
loop_
_entity_poly.entity_id
_entity_poly.type
_entity_poly.pdbx_seq_one_letter_code
_entity_poly.pdbx_strand_id
1 'polypeptide(L)'
;LPMTISNQEVYDSLRNDMVGGNSFVIHRENIAGKTQIHKFRLQDNEVISFELPHTVENIICLDFNSFYGSCMSSEQHPLIPYTNHRMYMPGGVNNMEKSQDNH
;
A
#
# COMPACT_ATOMS: atom_id res chain seq x y z
N LEU A 1 2.61 21.06 6.61
CA LEU A 1 3.48 22.24 6.50
C LEU A 1 4.12 22.22 5.11
N PRO A 2 3.93 23.24 4.27
CA PRO A 2 4.68 23.33 3.03
C PRO A 2 6.15 23.60 3.38
N MET A 3 7.05 22.74 2.91
CA MET A 3 8.48 23.01 2.99
C MET A 3 8.83 23.96 1.84
N THR A 4 9.23 25.18 2.17
CA THR A 4 9.68 26.14 1.16
C THR A 4 11.12 25.80 0.76
N ILE A 5 11.27 24.94 -0.24
CA ILE A 5 12.58 24.69 -0.86
C ILE A 5 12.86 25.88 -1.79
N SER A 6 13.84 26.70 -1.42
CA SER A 6 14.23 27.90 -2.18
C SER A 6 15.33 27.65 -3.21
N ASN A 7 15.96 26.48 -3.18
CA ASN A 7 17.02 26.08 -4.11
C ASN A 7 16.47 25.09 -5.16
N GLN A 8 16.55 25.47 -6.43
CA GLN A 8 16.03 24.67 -7.55
C GLN A 8 16.76 23.32 -7.70
N GLU A 9 18.08 23.27 -7.54
CA GLU A 9 18.86 22.03 -7.66
C GLU A 9 18.44 21.03 -6.58
N VAL A 10 18.16 21.50 -5.36
CA VAL A 10 17.67 20.68 -4.25
C VAL A 10 16.26 20.17 -4.54
N TYR A 11 15.39 21.01 -5.10
CA TYR A 11 14.04 20.60 -5.49
C TYR A 11 14.10 19.51 -6.57
N ASP A 12 14.89 19.70 -7.62
CA ASP A 12 15.01 18.76 -8.74
C ASP A 12 15.57 17.42 -8.27
N SER A 13 16.60 17.44 -7.40
CA SER A 13 17.15 16.23 -6.80
C SER A 13 16.11 15.43 -6.03
N LEU A 14 15.34 16.09 -5.15
CA LEU A 14 14.29 15.41 -4.38
C LEU A 14 13.16 14.91 -5.29
N ARG A 15 12.81 15.69 -6.31
CA ARG A 15 11.71 15.36 -7.21
C ARG A 15 12.00 14.15 -8.09
N ASN A 16 13.26 13.94 -8.47
CA ASN A 16 13.67 12.81 -9.29
C ASN A 16 13.46 11.46 -8.59
N ASP A 17 13.63 11.41 -7.28
CA ASP A 17 13.47 10.17 -6.49
C ASP A 17 12.02 9.91 -6.04
N MET A 18 11.12 10.89 -6.18
CA MET A 18 9.70 10.73 -5.83
C MET A 18 8.92 9.98 -6.90
N VAL A 19 8.39 8.82 -6.52
CA VAL A 19 7.46 8.01 -7.32
C VAL A 19 6.05 8.14 -6.75
N GLY A 20 5.04 8.14 -7.62
CA GLY A 20 3.63 8.18 -7.24
C GLY A 20 3.10 6.83 -6.73
N GLY A 21 1.79 6.61 -6.89
CA GLY A 21 1.17 5.33 -6.54
C GLY A 21 1.73 4.16 -7.37
N ASN A 22 1.84 3.00 -6.75
CA ASN A 22 2.24 1.77 -7.44
C ASN A 22 1.01 1.12 -8.11
N SER A 23 1.13 0.71 -9.37
CA SER A 23 0.10 -0.02 -10.10
C SER A 23 0.75 -1.18 -10.84
N PHE A 24 0.41 -2.40 -10.43
CA PHE A 24 0.98 -3.63 -10.99
C PHE A 24 -0.12 -4.49 -11.58
N VAL A 25 0.10 -4.99 -12.81
CA VAL A 25 -0.76 -5.97 -13.46
C VAL A 25 0.05 -7.25 -13.62
N ILE A 26 -0.40 -8.32 -12.97
CA ILE A 26 0.18 -9.65 -13.20
C ILE A 26 -0.41 -10.15 -14.54
N HIS A 27 0.44 -10.56 -15.48
CA HIS A 27 0.00 -11.17 -16.76
C HIS A 27 -0.71 -12.54 -16.60
N ARG A 28 -0.77 -13.06 -15.38
CA ARG A 28 -1.35 -14.35 -15.05
C ARG A 28 -2.83 -14.17 -14.70
N GLU A 29 -3.68 -14.90 -15.40
CA GLU A 29 -5.10 -15.00 -15.05
C GLU A 29 -5.31 -15.98 -13.89
N ASN A 30 -6.02 -15.54 -12.86
CA ASN A 30 -6.45 -16.38 -11.75
C ASN A 30 -7.93 -16.71 -11.94
N ILE A 31 -8.22 -17.97 -12.27
CA ILE A 31 -9.57 -18.46 -12.53
C ILE A 31 -9.99 -19.36 -11.37
N ALA A 32 -11.12 -19.03 -10.75
CA ALA A 32 -11.73 -19.83 -9.70
C ALA A 32 -11.95 -21.29 -10.16
N GLY A 33 -11.63 -22.25 -9.29
CA GLY A 33 -11.73 -23.69 -9.54
C GLY A 33 -10.70 -24.27 -10.52
N LYS A 34 -9.82 -23.45 -11.11
CA LYS A 34 -8.81 -23.91 -12.08
C LYS A 34 -7.38 -23.57 -11.67
N THR A 35 -7.13 -22.35 -11.21
CA THR A 35 -5.77 -21.92 -10.88
C THR A 35 -5.36 -22.45 -9.51
N GLN A 36 -4.20 -23.13 -9.42
CA GLN A 36 -3.62 -23.54 -8.13
C GLN A 36 -3.14 -22.32 -7.34
N ILE A 37 -3.21 -22.40 -6.01
CA ILE A 37 -2.69 -21.36 -5.12
C ILE A 37 -1.17 -21.47 -5.06
N HIS A 38 -0.48 -20.35 -5.34
CA HIS A 38 0.96 -20.23 -5.17
C HIS A 38 1.30 -19.50 -3.88
N LYS A 39 2.37 -19.95 -3.22
CA LYS A 39 3.02 -19.21 -2.14
C LYS A 39 4.44 -18.86 -2.54
N PHE A 40 4.89 -17.73 -2.02
CA PHE A 40 6.28 -17.29 -2.13
C PHE A 40 7.00 -17.60 -0.83
N ARG A 41 8.25 -18.10 -0.93
CA ARG A 41 9.17 -18.20 0.19
C ARG A 41 10.50 -17.59 -0.17
N LEU A 42 11.17 -16.99 0.81
CA LEU A 42 12.55 -16.58 0.69
C LEU A 42 13.44 -17.79 0.99
N GLN A 43 14.32 -18.14 0.05
CA GLN A 43 15.32 -19.18 0.21
C GLN A 43 16.61 -18.69 -0.44
N ASP A 44 17.71 -18.71 0.31
CA ASP A 44 19.06 -18.35 -0.20
C ASP A 44 19.09 -16.98 -0.91
N ASN A 45 18.43 -15.97 -0.33
CA ASN A 45 18.23 -14.63 -0.90
C ASN A 45 17.39 -14.54 -2.19
N GLU A 46 16.80 -15.65 -2.63
CA GLU A 46 15.88 -15.69 -3.77
C GLU A 46 14.43 -15.91 -3.33
N VAL A 47 13.50 -15.32 -4.07
CA VAL A 47 12.06 -15.52 -3.84
C VAL A 47 11.58 -16.64 -4.75
N ILE A 48 11.23 -17.78 -4.16
CA ILE A 48 10.76 -18.97 -4.89
C ILE A 48 9.25 -19.07 -4.78
N SER A 49 8.58 -19.28 -5.92
CA SER A 49 7.16 -19.59 -6.01
C SER A 49 6.96 -21.11 -6.03
N PHE A 50 6.07 -21.62 -5.19
CA PHE A 50 5.70 -23.04 -5.18
C PHE A 50 4.19 -23.22 -5.10
N GLU A 51 3.71 -24.31 -5.69
CA GLU A 51 2.29 -24.66 -5.78
C GLU A 51 1.81 -25.40 -4.53
N LEU A 52 0.60 -25.08 -4.10
CA LEU A 52 -0.13 -25.84 -3.09
C LEU A 52 -1.16 -26.75 -3.78
N PRO A 53 -1.54 -27.89 -3.15
CA PRO A 53 -2.58 -28.79 -3.66
C PRO A 53 -3.99 -28.24 -3.42
N HIS A 54 -4.18 -26.93 -3.62
CA HIS A 54 -5.43 -26.20 -3.41
C HIS A 54 -5.67 -25.26 -4.58
N THR A 55 -6.92 -25.16 -5.03
CA THR A 55 -7.33 -24.23 -6.10
C THR A 55 -7.93 -22.95 -5.52
N VAL A 56 -7.73 -21.84 -6.21
CA VAL A 56 -8.40 -20.57 -5.89
C VAL A 56 -9.91 -20.76 -6.06
N GLU A 57 -10.71 -20.33 -5.09
CA GLU A 57 -12.19 -20.36 -5.18
C GLU A 57 -12.76 -18.94 -5.24
N ASN A 58 -12.35 -18.09 -4.30
CA ASN A 58 -12.81 -16.71 -4.18
C ASN A 58 -11.65 -15.73 -4.39
N ILE A 59 -11.92 -14.62 -5.08
CA ILE A 59 -10.98 -13.52 -5.28
C ILE A 59 -11.56 -12.30 -4.58
N ILE A 60 -10.80 -11.71 -3.66
CA ILE A 60 -11.21 -10.54 -2.88
C ILE A 60 -10.29 -9.38 -3.23
N CYS A 61 -10.88 -8.22 -3.47
CA CYS A 61 -10.14 -6.96 -3.60
C CYS A 61 -10.12 -6.26 -2.25
N LEU A 62 -8.92 -5.94 -1.76
CA LEU A 62 -8.73 -5.19 -0.52
C LEU A 62 -8.28 -3.78 -0.86
N ASP A 63 -8.88 -2.79 -0.21
CA ASP A 63 -8.45 -1.40 -0.29
C ASP A 63 -8.08 -0.87 1.11
N PHE A 64 -7.11 0.04 1.15
CA PHE A 64 -6.67 0.65 2.39
C PHE A 64 -7.47 1.92 2.67
N ASN A 65 -7.98 2.05 3.89
CA ASN A 65 -8.58 3.28 4.35
C ASN A 65 -7.54 4.40 4.35
N SER A 66 -7.68 5.35 3.41
CA SER A 66 -6.85 6.55 3.32
C SER A 66 -5.33 6.24 3.31
N PHE A 67 -4.87 5.40 2.38
CA PHE A 67 -3.48 4.90 2.29
C PHE A 67 -2.39 5.91 2.72
N TYR A 68 -2.25 7.05 2.02
CA TYR A 68 -1.24 8.06 2.36
C TYR A 68 -1.39 8.66 3.76
N GLY A 69 -2.63 8.94 4.18
CA GLY A 69 -2.90 9.49 5.50
C GLY A 69 -2.56 8.51 6.62
N SER A 70 -2.85 7.23 6.40
CA SER A 70 -2.53 6.14 7.32
C SER A 70 -1.02 5.91 7.43
N CYS A 71 -0.27 5.96 6.32
CA CYS A 71 1.20 5.86 6.36
C CYS A 71 1.84 7.04 7.11
N MET A 72 1.48 8.27 6.74
CA MET A 72 2.10 9.48 7.33
C MET A 72 1.79 9.63 8.83
N SER A 73 0.65 9.13 9.29
CA SER A 73 0.26 9.18 10.71
C SER A 73 0.78 8.02 11.56
N SER A 74 1.25 6.95 10.93
CA SER A 74 1.84 5.80 11.63
C SER A 74 3.29 6.05 12.03
N GLU A 75 4.02 6.81 11.21
CA GLU A 75 5.44 7.08 11.42
C GLU A 75 5.70 8.16 12.48
N GLN A 76 6.74 7.95 13.27
CA GLN A 76 7.24 8.94 14.23
C GLN A 76 8.43 9.71 13.66
N HIS A 77 8.45 11.01 13.86
CA HIS A 77 9.51 11.90 13.42
C HIS A 77 9.99 12.82 14.55
N PRO A 78 11.29 12.87 14.88
CA PRO A 78 11.84 13.69 15.96
C PRO A 78 11.47 15.18 15.88
N LEU A 79 11.33 15.71 14.67
CA LEU A 79 10.96 17.13 14.44
C LEU A 79 9.50 17.49 14.78
N ILE A 80 8.67 16.56 15.27
CA ILE A 80 7.26 16.81 15.64
C ILE A 80 7.02 16.59 17.16
N PRO A 81 7.68 17.35 18.06
CA PRO A 81 7.73 17.02 19.49
C PRO A 81 6.37 17.12 20.22
N TYR A 82 5.45 17.93 19.71
CA TYR A 82 4.22 18.30 20.42
C TYR A 82 3.05 17.32 20.24
N THR A 83 3.20 16.32 19.36
CA THR A 83 2.18 15.30 19.07
C THR A 83 2.74 13.90 19.21
N ASN A 84 3.59 13.70 20.23
CA ASN A 84 4.31 12.44 20.47
C ASN A 84 5.06 11.97 19.21
N HIS A 85 5.72 12.91 18.53
CA HIS A 85 6.45 12.68 17.29
C HIS A 85 5.60 12.21 16.11
N ARG A 86 4.27 12.23 16.17
CA ARG A 86 3.40 11.75 15.07
C ARG A 86 2.74 12.87 14.27
N MET A 87 2.62 12.68 12.97
CA MET A 87 1.89 13.60 12.08
C MET A 87 0.43 13.14 11.91
N TYR A 88 -0.52 13.80 12.57
CA TYR A 88 -1.94 13.51 12.35
C TYR A 88 -2.44 14.19 11.07
N MET A 89 -2.81 13.38 10.08
CA MET A 89 -3.46 13.87 8.87
C MET A 89 -4.98 13.97 9.09
N PRO A 90 -5.61 15.14 8.84
CA PRO A 90 -7.05 15.26 8.95
C PRO A 90 -7.73 14.40 7.88
N GLY A 91 -8.62 13.52 8.32
CA GLY A 91 -9.49 12.71 7.47
C GLY A 91 -10.94 12.92 7.89
N GLY A 92 -11.86 12.90 6.92
CA GLY A 92 -13.29 13.01 7.16
C GLY A 92 -14.03 11.81 6.59
N VAL A 93 -14.90 11.20 7.39
CA VAL A 93 -15.83 10.17 6.91
C VAL A 93 -17.13 10.87 6.55
N ASN A 94 -17.38 11.03 5.25
CA ASN A 94 -18.60 11.69 4.78
C ASN A 94 -19.77 10.72 4.70
N ASN A 95 -19.54 9.49 4.26
CA ASN A 95 -20.53 8.43 4.13
C ASN A 95 -19.94 7.11 4.62
N MET A 96 -20.74 6.29 5.30
CA MET A 96 -20.41 4.91 5.63
C MET A 96 -21.28 3.99 4.78
N GLU A 97 -20.70 3.39 3.76
CA GLU A 97 -21.36 2.36 2.97
C GLU A 97 -21.13 1.00 3.65
N LYS A 98 -22.22 0.34 4.04
CA LYS A 98 -22.15 -1.05 4.53
C LYS A 98 -22.10 -1.97 3.32
N SER A 99 -21.12 -2.88 3.28
CA SER A 99 -21.13 -4.02 2.36
C SER A 99 -22.46 -4.75 2.52
N GLN A 100 -23.21 -4.91 1.44
CA GLN A 100 -24.36 -5.81 1.45
C GLN A 100 -23.84 -7.22 1.28
N ASP A 101 -23.87 -7.99 2.36
CA ASP A 101 -23.68 -9.44 2.31
C ASP A 101 -24.92 -10.04 1.62
N ASN A 102 -24.83 -10.24 0.30
CA ASN A 102 -25.81 -11.01 -0.44
C ASN A 102 -25.57 -12.49 -0.13
N HIS A 103 -26.33 -13.03 0.82
CA HIS A 103 -26.48 -14.46 1.06
C HIS A 103 -27.24 -15.14 -0.07
#